data_AF-X1CH23-F1
#
_entry.id   AF-X1CH23-F1
#
_cell.length_a   1.000
_cell.length_b   1.000
_cell.length_c   1.000
_cell.angle_alpha   90.00
_cell.angle_beta   90.00
_cell.angle_gamma   90.00
#
_symmetry.space_group_name_H-M   'P 1'
#
loop_
_entity.id
_entity.type
_entity.pdbx_description
1 polymer ?
#
loop_
_entity_poly.entity_id
_entity_poly.type
_entity_poly.pdbx_seq_one_letter_code
_entity_poly.pdbx_strand_id
1 'polypeptide(L)'
;DLDPAVMSGNVIAVTVLNGPHFEYRSRDLSPVDQLNQNRQFPGDPKGTLSKRTAHVVSKEVISKCDAMADLHAGDIGEDADAWVIAGKGGGDENEKMEKYI
;
A
#
# COMPACT_ATOMS: atom_id res chain seq x y z
N ASP A 1 -17.60 -10.53 9.99
CA ASP A 1 -17.33 -9.17 10.53
C ASP A 1 -16.10 -9.16 11.40
N LEU A 2 -15.47 -7.99 11.54
CA LEU A 2 -14.37 -7.77 12.49
C LEU A 2 -14.98 -7.48 13.87
N ASP A 3 -15.07 -8.49 14.72
CA ASP A 3 -15.51 -8.35 16.12
C ASP A 3 -14.29 -8.46 17.07
N PRO A 4 -13.84 -7.34 17.66
CA PRO A 4 -12.70 -7.33 18.57
C PRO A 4 -12.85 -8.25 19.79
N ALA A 5 -14.08 -8.57 20.21
CA ALA A 5 -14.31 -9.41 21.38
C ALA A 5 -13.94 -10.88 21.15
N VAL A 6 -13.94 -11.35 19.90
CA VAL A 6 -13.62 -12.73 19.53
C VAL A 6 -12.33 -12.86 18.72
N MET A 7 -11.75 -11.74 18.28
CA MET A 7 -10.49 -11.72 17.55
C MET A 7 -9.28 -11.87 18.48
N SER A 8 -8.19 -12.40 17.93
CA SER A 8 -6.87 -12.41 18.56
C SER A 8 -5.89 -11.65 17.68
N GLY A 9 -5.29 -10.59 18.21
CA GLY A 9 -4.41 -9.69 17.47
C GLY A 9 -5.10 -8.41 17.00
N ASN A 10 -4.49 -7.71 16.05
CA ASN A 10 -4.94 -6.41 15.56
C ASN A 10 -5.14 -6.42 14.05
N VAL A 11 -6.09 -5.63 13.56
CA VAL A 11 -6.25 -5.32 12.14
C VAL A 11 -6.11 -3.82 11.97
N ILE A 12 -5.19 -3.40 11.10
CA ILE A 12 -5.05 -2.01 10.65
C ILE A 12 -5.50 -1.97 9.19
N ALA A 13 -6.52 -1.17 8.89
CA ALA A 13 -7.06 -1.04 7.55
C ALA A 13 -6.84 0.38 7.01
N VAL A 14 -6.16 0.47 5.86
CA VAL A 14 -6.04 1.71 5.07
C VAL A 14 -6.85 1.50 3.80
N THR A 15 -8.09 1.98 3.80
CA THR A 15 -9.04 1.75 2.69
C THR A 15 -8.74 2.64 1.48
N VAL A 16 -8.13 3.81 1.71
CA VAL A 16 -7.65 4.71 0.66
C VAL A 16 -6.25 5.17 1.05
N LEU A 17 -5.24 4.67 0.32
CA LEU A 17 -3.83 5.00 0.56
C LEU A 17 -3.49 6.42 0.07
N ASN A 18 -3.92 6.76 -1.15
CA ASN A 18 -3.64 8.04 -1.79
C ASN A 18 -4.96 8.69 -2.21
N GLY A 19 -5.39 9.69 -1.42
CA GLY A 19 -6.65 10.42 -1.63
C GLY A 19 -6.79 11.00 -3.03
N PRO A 20 -5.80 11.75 -3.54
CA PRO A 20 -5.85 12.28 -4.90
C PRO A 20 -5.95 11.21 -6.01
N HIS A 21 -5.27 10.07 -5.89
CA HIS A 21 -5.50 8.96 -6.84
C HIS A 21 -6.97 8.52 -6.85
N PHE A 22 -7.54 8.34 -5.66
CA PHE A 22 -8.91 7.87 -5.50
C PHE A 22 -9.94 8.89 -6.01
N GLU A 23 -9.84 10.16 -5.58
CA GLU A 23 -10.80 11.22 -5.93
C GLU A 23 -10.85 11.50 -7.43
N TYR A 24 -9.68 11.53 -8.09
CA TYR A 24 -9.60 11.81 -9.52
C TYR A 24 -9.70 10.56 -10.39
N ARG A 25 -9.87 9.37 -9.78
CA ARG A 25 -9.81 8.08 -10.48
C ARG A 25 -8.56 7.96 -11.36
N SER A 26 -7.43 8.42 -10.82
CA SER A 26 -6.17 8.42 -11.56
C SER A 26 -5.53 7.05 -11.49
N ARG A 27 -5.21 6.55 -12.68
CA ARG A 27 -4.78 5.19 -12.95
C ARG A 27 -3.38 4.91 -12.42
N ASP A 28 -2.38 5.31 -13.18
CA ASP A 28 -0.97 4.96 -12.93
C ASP A 28 -0.21 6.03 -12.14
N LEU A 29 -0.53 7.29 -12.42
CA LEU A 29 0.27 8.42 -11.96
C LEU A 29 -0.60 9.37 -11.14
N SER A 30 -0.05 9.81 -10.01
CA SER A 30 -0.70 10.78 -9.16
C SER A 30 -0.97 12.07 -9.93
N PRO A 31 -2.19 12.63 -9.87
CA PRO A 31 -2.52 13.87 -10.57
C PRO A 31 -1.74 15.07 -9.98
N VAL A 32 -1.14 14.91 -8.79
CA VAL A 32 -0.41 15.97 -8.08
C VAL A 32 1.07 16.00 -8.46
N ASP A 33 1.72 14.85 -8.57
CA ASP A 33 3.18 14.77 -8.74
C ASP A 33 3.65 13.82 -9.84
N GLN A 34 2.72 13.23 -10.62
CA GLN A 34 3.01 12.36 -11.76
C GLN A 34 3.88 11.15 -11.41
N LEU A 35 3.77 10.65 -10.18
CA LEU A 35 4.47 9.46 -9.71
C LEU A 35 3.50 8.29 -9.54
N ASN A 36 3.98 7.08 -9.81
CA ASN A 36 3.28 5.85 -9.45
C ASN A 36 3.53 5.54 -7.96
N GLN A 37 2.47 5.51 -7.16
CA GLN A 37 2.52 5.34 -5.70
C GLN A 37 3.26 4.06 -5.27
N ASN A 38 3.04 2.95 -5.98
CA ASN A 38 3.66 1.65 -5.68
C ASN A 38 5.17 1.61 -5.97
N ARG A 39 5.70 2.62 -6.67
CA ARG A 39 7.15 2.75 -6.92
C ARG A 39 7.83 3.70 -5.94
N GLN A 40 7.12 4.19 -4.93
CA GLN A 40 7.64 5.20 -4.01
C GLN A 40 8.00 4.66 -2.63
N PHE A 41 7.72 3.40 -2.30
CA PHE A 41 8.14 2.80 -1.02
C PHE A 41 9.68 2.61 -0.99
N PRO A 42 10.37 2.84 0.16
CA PRO A 42 9.86 3.16 1.50
C PRO A 42 9.34 4.59 1.65
N GLY A 43 9.62 5.49 0.69
CA GLY A 43 9.20 6.89 0.70
C GLY A 43 10.29 7.87 1.14
N ASP A 44 9.96 9.15 1.05
CA ASP A 44 10.82 10.27 1.49
C ASP A 44 9.95 11.33 2.20
N PRO A 45 10.19 11.63 3.49
CA PRO A 45 9.41 12.63 4.23
C PRO A 45 9.59 14.06 3.70
N LYS A 46 10.65 14.33 2.95
CA LYS A 46 10.92 15.61 2.30
C LYS A 46 10.56 15.59 0.80
N GLY A 47 10.04 14.47 0.30
CA GLY A 47 9.67 14.29 -1.09
C GLY A 47 8.33 14.94 -1.46
N THR A 48 7.87 14.64 -2.67
CA THR A 48 6.54 15.01 -3.16
C THR A 48 5.44 14.23 -2.44
N LEU A 49 4.17 14.53 -2.74
CA LEU A 49 3.02 13.91 -2.07
C LEU A 49 3.13 12.37 -2.02
N SER A 50 3.36 11.72 -3.16
CA SER A 50 3.38 10.25 -3.24
C SER A 50 4.51 9.65 -2.40
N LYS A 51 5.68 10.30 -2.38
CA LYS A 51 6.84 9.89 -1.55
C LYS A 51 6.58 10.08 -0.06
N ARG A 52 5.92 11.18 0.33
CA ARG A 52 5.55 11.44 1.73
C ARG A 52 4.49 10.48 2.23
N THR A 53 3.50 10.17 1.39
CA THR A 53 2.49 9.14 1.67
C THR A 53 3.14 7.78 1.88
N ALA A 54 4.02 7.34 0.97
CA ALA A 54 4.76 6.09 1.14
C ALA A 54 5.56 6.08 2.44
N HIS A 55 6.27 7.18 2.77
CA HIS A 55 7.05 7.28 3.99
C HIS A 55 6.22 7.08 5.26
N VAL A 56 5.06 7.75 5.34
CA VAL A 56 4.17 7.63 6.51
C VAL A 56 3.62 6.21 6.61
N VAL A 57 3.23 5.59 5.49
CA VAL A 57 2.65 4.24 5.50
C VAL A 57 3.69 3.20 5.88
N SER A 58 4.89 3.26 5.31
CA SER A 58 6.01 2.38 5.67
C SER A 58 6.32 2.46 7.15
N LYS A 59 6.46 3.68 7.66
CA LYS A 59 6.90 3.92 9.04
C LYS A 59 5.80 3.69 10.06
N GLU A 60 4.57 4.10 9.80
CA GLU A 60 3.51 4.14 10.81
C GLU A 60 2.50 3.00 10.70
N VAL A 61 2.47 2.28 9.58
CA VAL A 61 1.55 1.15 9.36
C VAL A 61 2.34 -0.13 9.14
N ILE A 62 3.11 -0.23 8.05
CA ILE A 62 3.78 -1.48 7.64
C ILE A 62 4.76 -1.97 8.71
N SER A 63 5.54 -1.06 9.32
CA SER A 63 6.49 -1.41 10.38
C SER A 63 5.87 -2.03 11.64
N LYS A 64 4.55 -1.90 11.82
CA LYS A 64 3.79 -2.42 12.97
C LYS A 64 3.05 -3.72 12.64
N CYS A 65 3.17 -4.22 11.41
CA CYS A 65 2.43 -5.37 10.92
C CYS A 65 3.34 -6.61 10.84
N ASP A 66 2.87 -7.73 11.37
CA ASP A 66 3.51 -9.04 11.19
C ASP A 66 3.23 -9.64 9.80
N ALA A 67 2.14 -9.20 9.16
CA ALA A 67 1.72 -9.58 7.82
C ALA A 67 0.95 -8.44 7.16
N MET A 68 1.02 -8.36 5.83
CA MET A 68 0.33 -7.35 5.02
C MET A 68 -0.41 -8.03 3.87
N ALA A 69 -1.62 -7.55 3.61
CA ALA A 69 -2.37 -7.86 2.40
C ALA A 69 -2.63 -6.54 1.67
N ASP A 70 -2.20 -6.46 0.42
CA ASP A 70 -2.46 -5.32 -0.46
C ASP A 70 -3.44 -5.73 -1.56
N LEU A 71 -4.49 -4.95 -1.73
CA LEU A 71 -5.65 -5.31 -2.54
C LEU A 71 -5.60 -4.53 -3.87
N HIS A 72 -5.09 -5.19 -4.91
CA HIS A 72 -5.04 -4.67 -6.27
C HIS A 72 -6.17 -5.23 -7.12
N ALA A 73 -6.51 -4.48 -8.17
CA ALA A 73 -7.40 -4.90 -9.24
C ALA A 73 -6.69 -4.75 -10.59
N GLY A 74 -7.34 -5.22 -11.65
CA GLY A 74 -6.96 -4.86 -13.02
C GLY A 74 -7.03 -3.35 -13.23
N ASP A 75 -6.37 -2.89 -14.29
CA ASP A 75 -6.33 -1.48 -14.57
C ASP A 75 -7.67 -0.93 -15.09
N ILE A 76 -7.80 0.39 -15.26
CA ILE A 76 -9.04 0.98 -15.80
C ILE A 76 -9.32 0.40 -17.19
N GLY A 77 -10.41 -0.37 -17.29
CA GLY A 77 -10.85 -1.02 -18.51
C GLY A 77 -10.36 -2.46 -18.69
N GLU A 78 -9.62 -3.01 -17.72
CA GLU A 78 -9.20 -4.40 -17.71
C GLU A 78 -10.15 -5.24 -16.85
N ASP A 79 -10.32 -6.50 -17.24
CA ASP A 79 -10.98 -7.54 -16.44
C ASP A 79 -9.90 -8.54 -16.03
N ALA A 80 -9.63 -8.60 -14.74
CA ALA A 80 -8.60 -9.45 -14.17
C ALA A 80 -9.25 -10.60 -13.39
N ASP A 81 -8.89 -11.84 -13.74
CA ASP A 81 -9.27 -13.01 -12.94
C ASP A 81 -8.78 -12.85 -11.49
N ALA A 82 -9.54 -13.38 -10.54
CA ALA A 82 -9.15 -13.32 -9.13
C ALA A 82 -7.98 -14.27 -8.84
N TRP A 83 -6.83 -13.72 -8.46
CA TRP A 83 -5.65 -14.47 -8.04
C TRP A 83 -4.92 -13.79 -6.88
N VAL A 84 -4.04 -14.55 -6.21
CA VAL A 84 -3.22 -14.07 -5.09
C VAL A 84 -1.75 -14.31 -5.42
N ILE A 85 -0.93 -13.27 -5.33
CA ILE A 85 0.54 -13.40 -5.28
C ILE A 85 0.96 -13.35 -3.83
N ALA A 86 1.68 -14.38 -3.38
CA ALA A 86 2.24 -14.45 -2.04
C ALA A 86 3.78 -14.51 -2.12
N GLY A 87 4.44 -13.67 -1.35
CA GLY A 87 5.89 -13.65 -1.15
C GLY A 87 6.23 -13.60 0.33
N LYS A 88 7.41 -14.09 0.71
CA LYS A 88 7.90 -13.96 2.10
C LYS A 88 8.76 -12.70 2.22
N GLY A 89 8.31 -11.73 3.00
CA GLY A 89 9.19 -10.73 3.61
C GLY A 89 9.71 -11.25 4.95
N GLY A 90 10.98 -10.96 5.28
CA GLY A 90 11.59 -11.42 6.52
C GLY A 90 13.07 -11.76 6.35
N GLY A 91 13.90 -10.73 6.51
CA GLY A 91 15.35 -10.66 6.66
C GLY A 91 15.65 -9.22 7.11
N ASP A 92 16.89 -8.85 7.47
CA ASP A 92 17.31 -7.51 7.99
C ASP A 92 17.02 -6.29 7.08
N GLU A 93 16.10 -6.42 6.14
CA GLU A 93 15.83 -5.50 5.05
C GLU A 93 14.32 -5.34 4.95
N ASN A 94 13.79 -4.30 5.61
CA ASN A 94 12.45 -3.74 5.35
C ASN A 94 12.23 -3.45 3.83
N GLU A 95 13.30 -3.41 3.04
CA GLU A 95 13.31 -3.21 1.58
C GLU A 95 12.61 -4.31 0.76
N LYS A 96 12.42 -5.53 1.28
CA LYS A 96 11.88 -6.65 0.47
C LYS A 96 10.36 -6.73 0.42
N MET A 97 9.65 -6.25 1.44
CA MET A 97 8.18 -6.16 1.41
C MET A 97 7.70 -5.09 0.43
N GLU A 98 8.47 -4.01 0.31
CA GLU A 98 8.20 -2.84 -0.53
C GLU A 98 8.31 -3.15 -2.03
N LYS A 99 9.01 -4.23 -2.39
CA LYS A 99 9.13 -4.69 -3.78
C LYS A 99 7.85 -5.34 -4.31
N TYR A 100 6.93 -5.74 -3.42
CA TYR A 100 5.69 -6.44 -3.76
C TYR A 100 4.44 -5.57 -3.60
N ILE A 101 4.61 -4.29 -3.25
CA ILE A 101 3.61 -3.23 -3.40
C ILE A 101 3.78 -2.64 -4.80
#